data_AF-A0A6N7ILK6-F1
#
_entry.id   AF-A0A6N7ILK6-F1
#
_cell.length_a   1.000
_cell.length_b   1.000
_cell.length_c   1.000
_cell.angle_alpha   90.00
_cell.angle_beta   90.00
_cell.angle_gamma   90.00
#
_symmetry.space_group_name_H-M   'P 1'
#
loop_
_entity.id
_entity.type
_entity.pdbx_description
1 polymer ?
#
loop_
_entity_poly.entity_id
_entity_poly.type
_entity_poly.pdbx_seq_one_letter_code
_entity_poly.pdbx_strand_id
1 'polypeptide(L)'
;MKDTSCNLEIIELFLKSSLPGDRHRQKVIGRVTAKLLTAGYGLGEALSLFFWELADLEPPVSHEEQLFFRALYRTFHTICGVQIDNGETALEILKIPGEKLDLAQKDLLKEVKLAYWKQFNELTRESPNLLVNTRKMIIAKKAFDFLRTHLQAGRF
;
A
#
# COMPACT_ATOMS: atom_id res chain seq x y z
N MET A 1 -13.03 -16.08 6.82
CA MET A 1 -11.59 -16.10 6.52
C MET A 1 -11.20 -14.71 6.08
N LYS A 2 -10.36 -14.01 6.85
CA LYS A 2 -9.91 -12.66 6.53
C LYS A 2 -9.02 -12.74 5.30
N ASP A 3 -9.33 -11.93 4.30
CA ASP A 3 -8.60 -11.83 3.05
C ASP A 3 -7.26 -11.11 3.31
N THR A 4 -6.32 -11.83 3.91
CA THR A 4 -4.97 -11.34 4.27
C THR A 4 -4.02 -11.36 3.07
N SER A 5 -4.54 -11.34 1.84
CA SER A 5 -3.76 -11.14 0.62
C SER A 5 -3.39 -9.66 0.44
N CYS A 6 -2.92 -9.03 1.51
CA CYS A 6 -2.19 -7.76 1.39
C CYS A 6 -0.82 -8.15 0.82
N ASN A 7 -0.76 -8.25 -0.51
CA ASN A 7 0.29 -8.90 -1.31
C ASN A 7 1.69 -8.76 -0.69
N LEU A 8 2.12 -9.80 0.04
CA LEU A 8 3.48 -9.97 0.54
C LEU A 8 4.49 -9.81 -0.61
N GLU A 9 4.10 -10.19 -1.84
CA GLU A 9 4.88 -10.00 -3.06
C GLU A 9 5.24 -8.53 -3.35
N ILE A 10 4.34 -7.58 -3.07
CA ILE A 10 4.63 -6.14 -3.27
C ILE A 10 5.66 -5.69 -2.26
N ILE A 11 5.54 -6.14 -1.01
CA ILE A 11 6.50 -5.83 0.07
C ILE A 11 7.86 -6.45 -0.25
N GLU A 12 7.90 -7.69 -0.73
CA GLU A 12 9.14 -8.37 -1.13
C GLU A 12 9.82 -7.74 -2.35
N LEU A 13 9.06 -7.33 -3.37
CA LEU A 13 9.58 -6.60 -4.53
C LEU A 13 10.17 -5.25 -4.10
N PHE A 14 9.47 -4.51 -3.21
CA PHE A 14 9.92 -3.22 -2.72
C PHE A 14 11.16 -3.33 -1.82
N LEU A 15 11.21 -4.35 -0.97
CA LEU A 15 12.38 -4.67 -0.14
C LEU A 15 13.63 -4.96 -0.99
N LYS A 16 13.46 -5.69 -2.10
CA LYS A 16 14.56 -6.01 -3.03
C LYS A 16 15.07 -4.80 -3.80
N SER A 17 14.21 -3.81 -4.09
CA SER A 17 14.56 -2.65 -4.91
C SER A 17 15.06 -1.43 -4.13
N SER A 18 14.80 -1.35 -2.82
CA SER A 18 14.86 -0.07 -2.10
C SER A 18 15.79 -0.04 -0.89
N LEU A 19 16.34 -1.17 -0.44
CA LEU A 19 17.30 -1.18 0.66
C LEU A 19 18.75 -1.08 0.12
N PRO A 20 19.58 -0.12 0.55
CA PRO A 20 21.00 -0.14 0.24
C PRO A 20 21.70 -1.28 1.00
N GLY A 21 22.68 -1.95 0.37
CA GLY A 21 23.49 -3.00 1.01
C GLY A 21 23.58 -4.32 0.23
N ASP A 22 24.30 -5.28 0.79
CA ASP A 22 24.43 -6.63 0.22
C ASP A 22 23.08 -7.41 0.31
N ARG A 23 22.86 -8.29 -0.68
CA ARG A 23 21.66 -9.14 -0.81
C ARG A 23 21.37 -9.96 0.44
N HIS A 24 22.38 -10.41 1.18
CA HIS A 24 22.15 -11.17 2.40
C HIS A 24 21.49 -10.30 3.48
N ARG A 25 22.05 -9.11 3.74
CA ARG A 25 21.48 -8.14 4.69
C ARG A 25 20.03 -7.79 4.35
N GLN A 26 19.77 -7.44 3.09
CA GLN A 26 18.42 -7.12 2.62
C GLN A 26 17.43 -8.26 2.87
N LYS A 27 17.86 -9.51 2.67
CA LYS A 27 17.03 -10.70 2.89
C LYS A 27 16.69 -10.91 4.36
N VAL A 28 17.64 -10.67 5.27
CA VAL A 28 17.43 -10.78 6.71
C VAL A 28 16.45 -9.69 7.18
N ILE A 29 16.75 -8.43 6.87
CA ILE A 29 15.90 -7.28 7.22
C ILE A 29 14.49 -7.44 6.64
N GLY A 30 14.39 -7.86 5.38
CA GLY A 30 13.11 -8.07 4.72
C GLY A 30 12.26 -9.16 5.37
N ARG A 31 12.88 -10.26 5.79
CA ARG A 31 12.17 -11.34 6.51
C ARG A 31 11.61 -10.86 7.84
N VAL A 32 12.42 -10.17 8.65
CA VAL A 32 11.99 -9.62 9.94
C VAL A 32 10.89 -8.58 9.72
N THR A 33 11.05 -7.71 8.71
CA THR A 33 10.03 -6.72 8.34
C THR A 33 8.69 -7.39 8.00
N ALA A 34 8.67 -8.35 7.08
CA ALA A 34 7.44 -9.04 6.69
C ALA A 34 6.75 -9.74 7.87
N LYS A 35 7.54 -10.39 8.74
CA LYS A 35 7.04 -11.01 9.97
C LYS A 35 6.35 -9.98 10.87
N LEU A 36 6.97 -8.83 11.11
CA LEU A 36 6.44 -7.82 12.03
C LEU A 36 5.23 -7.06 11.46
N LEU A 37 5.19 -6.81 10.15
CA LEU A 37 4.05 -6.18 9.48
C LEU A 37 2.77 -7.02 9.62
N THR A 38 2.90 -8.34 9.56
CA THR A 38 1.75 -9.26 9.60
C THR A 38 1.34 -9.68 11.02
N ALA A 39 2.18 -9.41 12.02
CA ALA A 39 1.96 -9.85 13.40
C ALA A 39 0.92 -9.03 14.18
N GLY A 40 0.45 -7.89 13.64
CA GLY A 40 -0.62 -7.09 14.25
C GLY A 40 -0.21 -6.21 15.43
N TYR A 41 1.10 -6.09 15.70
CA TYR A 41 1.64 -5.15 16.71
C TYR A 41 1.40 -3.70 16.31
N GLY A 42 1.35 -2.80 17.29
CA GLY A 42 1.41 -1.35 17.03
C GLY A 42 2.81 -0.89 16.57
N LEU A 43 2.93 0.29 15.95
CA LEU A 43 4.21 0.76 15.39
C LEU A 43 5.34 0.81 16.44
N GLY A 44 5.04 1.25 17.67
CA GLY A 44 6.02 1.33 18.75
C GLY A 44 6.59 -0.04 19.10
N GLU A 45 5.71 -1.01 19.36
CA GLU A 45 6.07 -2.39 19.66
C GLU A 45 6.80 -3.06 18.49
N ALA A 46 6.28 -2.91 17.28
CA ALA A 46 6.89 -3.46 16.07
C ALA A 46 8.30 -2.90 15.85
N LEU A 47 8.53 -1.61 16.13
CA LEU A 47 9.85 -1.00 16.01
C LEU A 47 10.82 -1.52 17.08
N SER A 48 10.37 -1.67 18.33
CA SER A 48 11.20 -2.27 19.39
C SER A 48 11.60 -3.71 19.04
N LEU A 49 10.66 -4.51 18.55
CA LEU A 49 10.93 -5.89 18.11
C LEU A 49 11.83 -5.92 16.87
N PHE A 50 11.69 -4.98 15.94
CA PHE A 50 12.57 -4.86 14.79
C PHE A 50 14.02 -4.63 15.19
N PHE A 51 14.27 -3.77 16.19
CA PHE A 51 15.60 -3.58 16.75
C PHE A 51 16.11 -4.82 17.47
N TRP A 52 15.26 -5.46 18.27
CA TRP A 52 15.62 -6.65 19.02
C TRP A 52 16.02 -7.82 18.10
N GLU A 53 15.20 -8.12 17.08
CA GLU A 53 15.44 -9.23 16.16
C GLU A 53 16.64 -9.02 15.22
N LEU A 54 17.12 -7.77 15.12
CA LEU A 54 18.30 -7.40 14.32
C LEU A 54 19.47 -6.91 15.18
N ALA A 55 19.46 -7.19 16.49
CA ALA A 55 20.48 -6.72 17.41
C ALA A 55 21.88 -7.28 17.11
N ASP A 56 21.94 -8.52 16.62
CA ASP A 56 23.20 -9.21 16.26
C ASP A 56 23.67 -8.90 14.82
N LEU A 57 22.97 -8.02 14.11
CA LEU A 57 23.31 -7.68 12.73
C LEU A 57 24.52 -6.75 12.70
N GLU A 58 25.56 -7.12 11.95
CA GLU A 58 26.77 -6.31 11.76
C GLU A 58 26.88 -5.82 10.30
N PRO A 59 27.00 -4.50 10.05
CA PRO A 59 26.84 -3.40 11.02
C PRO A 59 25.40 -3.32 11.55
N PRO A 60 25.15 -2.63 12.69
CA PRO A 60 23.80 -2.42 13.19
C PRO A 60 22.86 -1.78 12.18
N VAL A 61 21.55 -1.88 12.42
CA VAL A 61 20.53 -1.31 11.54
C VAL A 61 20.72 0.21 11.38
N SER A 62 20.91 0.65 10.14
CA SER A 62 21.17 2.04 9.81
C SER A 62 19.93 2.91 10.03
N HIS A 63 20.12 4.23 10.14
CA HIS A 63 19.00 5.15 10.26
C HIS A 63 18.05 5.07 9.04
N GLU A 64 18.59 4.88 7.84
CA GLU A 64 17.80 4.74 6.61
C GLU A 64 16.93 3.48 6.64
N GLU A 65 17.46 2.35 7.11
CA GLU A 65 16.73 1.10 7.26
C GLU A 65 15.59 1.23 8.27
N GLN A 66 15.81 1.99 9.36
CA GLN A 66 14.78 2.30 10.34
C GLN A 66 13.66 3.15 9.76
N LEU A 67 14.02 4.22 9.02
CA LEU A 67 13.04 5.06 8.34
C LEU A 67 12.25 4.27 7.31
N PHE A 68 12.92 3.38 6.58
CA PHE A 68 12.31 2.51 5.60
C PHE A 68 11.32 1.53 6.25
N PHE A 69 11.69 0.87 7.35
CA PHE A 69 10.76 0.03 8.12
C PHE A 69 9.52 0.81 8.56
N ARG A 70 9.70 2.03 9.11
CA ARG A 70 8.58 2.88 9.54
C ARG A 70 7.67 3.26 8.36
N ALA A 71 8.24 3.59 7.21
CA ALA A 71 7.50 3.94 6.00
C ALA A 71 6.70 2.73 5.48
N LEU A 72 7.32 1.56 5.42
CA LEU A 72 6.66 0.31 5.05
C LEU A 72 5.54 -0.05 6.01
N TYR A 73 5.76 0.05 7.32
CA TYR A 73 4.75 -0.21 8.33
C TYR A 73 3.51 0.67 8.13
N ARG A 74 3.71 1.98 8.02
CA ARG A 74 2.59 2.92 7.79
C ARG A 74 1.87 2.62 6.49
N THR A 75 2.61 2.30 5.44
CA THR A 75 2.07 1.98 4.12
C THR A 75 1.25 0.71 4.16
N PHE A 76 1.80 -0.37 4.71
CA PHE A 76 1.14 -1.67 4.84
C PHE A 76 -0.17 -1.55 5.62
N HIS A 77 -0.13 -0.97 6.81
CA HIS A 77 -1.35 -0.81 7.61
C HIS A 77 -2.36 0.17 6.98
N THR A 78 -1.91 1.14 6.18
CA THR A 78 -2.81 1.95 5.37
C THR A 78 -3.49 1.12 4.27
N ILE A 79 -2.73 0.30 3.53
CA ILE A 79 -3.26 -0.56 2.47
C ILE A 79 -4.23 -1.59 3.03
N CYS A 80 -3.85 -2.29 4.09
CA CYS A 80 -4.66 -3.37 4.64
C CYS A 80 -5.81 -2.84 5.53
N GLY A 81 -5.69 -1.62 6.07
CA GLY A 81 -6.71 -1.01 6.92
C GLY A 81 -7.92 -0.43 6.19
N VAL A 82 -7.84 -0.17 4.88
CA VAL A 82 -8.99 0.29 4.09
C VAL A 82 -9.72 -0.90 3.50
N GLN A 83 -10.95 -1.17 3.95
CA GLN A 83 -11.82 -2.18 3.36
C GLN A 83 -12.65 -1.56 2.23
N ILE A 84 -12.73 -2.25 1.10
CA ILE A 84 -13.52 -1.85 -0.07
C ILE A 84 -14.37 -3.06 -0.42
N ASP A 85 -15.62 -3.02 0.02
CA ASP A 85 -16.49 -4.20 0.03
C ASP A 85 -17.48 -4.20 -1.15
N ASN A 86 -17.63 -3.06 -1.84
CA ASN A 86 -18.55 -2.90 -2.96
C ASN A 86 -18.07 -1.81 -3.94
N GLY A 87 -18.74 -1.73 -5.09
CA GLY A 87 -18.44 -0.76 -6.15
C GLY A 87 -18.72 0.69 -5.75
N GLU A 88 -19.78 0.95 -4.98
CA GLU A 88 -20.16 2.29 -4.53
C GLU A 88 -19.06 2.93 -3.68
N THR A 89 -18.53 2.22 -2.69
CA THR A 89 -17.41 2.66 -1.86
C THR A 89 -16.17 2.94 -2.71
N ALA A 90 -15.89 2.11 -3.71
CA ALA A 90 -14.75 2.32 -4.59
C ALA A 90 -14.92 3.57 -5.47
N LEU A 91 -16.13 3.85 -5.97
CA LEU A 91 -16.42 5.07 -6.71
C LEU A 91 -16.35 6.32 -5.83
N GLU A 92 -16.87 6.24 -4.60
CA GLU A 92 -16.79 7.34 -3.63
C GLU A 92 -15.33 7.73 -3.35
N ILE A 93 -14.47 6.73 -3.10
CA ILE A 93 -13.02 6.95 -2.94
C ILE A 93 -12.43 7.64 -4.17
N LEU A 94 -12.84 7.22 -5.37
CA LEU A 94 -12.39 7.82 -6.63
C LEU A 94 -13.11 9.14 -6.97
N LYS A 95 -14.00 9.63 -6.11
CA LYS A 95 -14.83 10.83 -6.33
C LYS A 95 -15.61 10.76 -7.65
N ILE A 96 -16.09 9.57 -7.99
CA ILE A 96 -16.93 9.33 -9.15
C ILE A 96 -18.40 9.28 -8.66
N PRO A 97 -19.33 10.02 -9.29
CA PRO A 97 -20.75 9.92 -8.93
C PRO A 97 -21.26 8.49 -9.06
N GLY A 98 -22.07 8.05 -8.09
CA GLY A 98 -22.63 6.69 -8.06
C GLY A 98 -23.46 6.34 -9.29
N GLU A 99 -24.12 7.34 -9.91
CA GLU A 99 -24.88 7.23 -11.16
C GLU A 99 -24.06 6.67 -12.33
N LYS A 100 -22.71 6.74 -12.26
CA LYS A 100 -21.85 6.16 -13.29
C LYS A 100 -21.73 4.64 -13.21
N LEU A 101 -22.25 3.99 -12.16
CA LEU A 101 -22.30 2.51 -12.08
C LEU A 101 -23.11 1.90 -13.24
N ASP A 102 -24.13 2.61 -13.72
CA ASP A 102 -25.03 2.13 -14.77
C ASP A 102 -24.41 2.23 -16.18
N LEU A 103 -23.20 2.77 -16.30
CA LEU A 103 -22.48 2.83 -17.57
C LEU A 103 -22.07 1.43 -18.03
N ALA A 104 -22.03 1.22 -19.34
CA ALA A 104 -21.40 0.05 -19.92
C ALA A 104 -19.96 -0.11 -19.38
N GLN A 105 -19.56 -1.35 -19.06
CA GLN A 105 -18.29 -1.64 -18.39
C GLN A 105 -17.07 -0.98 -19.03
N LYS A 106 -17.04 -0.88 -20.37
CA LYS A 106 -15.96 -0.22 -21.12
C LYS A 106 -15.87 1.28 -20.82
N ASP A 107 -17.00 1.95 -20.68
CA ASP A 107 -17.07 3.38 -20.43
C ASP A 107 -16.89 3.69 -18.94
N LEU A 108 -17.42 2.86 -18.05
CA LEU A 108 -17.11 2.93 -16.62
C LEU A 108 -15.59 2.75 -16.37
N LEU A 109 -14.94 1.81 -17.06
CA LEU A 109 -13.48 1.62 -16.93
C LEU A 109 -12.69 2.85 -17.38
N LYS A 110 -13.14 3.59 -18.40
CA LYS A 110 -12.49 4.84 -18.82
C LYS A 110 -12.63 5.91 -17.74
N GLU A 111 -13.82 6.08 -17.20
CA GLU A 111 -14.11 7.03 -16.10
C GLU A 111 -13.25 6.73 -14.87
N VAL A 112 -13.15 5.46 -14.48
CA VAL A 112 -12.30 4.99 -13.38
C VAL A 112 -10.83 5.32 -13.60
N LYS A 113 -10.30 5.08 -14.81
CA LYS A 113 -8.92 5.44 -15.17
C LYS A 113 -8.68 6.96 -15.11
N LEU A 114 -9.61 7.74 -15.66
CA LEU A 114 -9.50 9.20 -15.68
C LEU A 114 -9.53 9.79 -14.27
N ALA A 115 -10.47 9.34 -13.44
CA ALA A 115 -10.60 9.80 -12.06
C ALA A 115 -9.34 9.48 -11.24
N TYR A 116 -8.84 8.24 -11.33
CA TYR A 116 -7.59 7.84 -10.67
C TYR A 116 -6.42 8.73 -11.09
N TRP A 117 -6.21 8.91 -12.40
CA TRP A 117 -5.10 9.72 -12.91
C TRP A 117 -5.20 11.19 -12.49
N LYS A 118 -6.41 11.77 -12.50
CA LYS A 118 -6.64 13.12 -12.02
C LYS A 118 -6.24 13.26 -10.55
N GLN A 119 -6.73 12.37 -9.69
CA GLN A 119 -6.38 12.38 -8.27
C GLN A 119 -4.87 12.19 -8.04
N PHE A 120 -4.24 11.25 -8.75
CA PHE A 120 -2.80 11.02 -8.65
C PHE A 120 -1.98 12.29 -8.99
N ASN A 121 -2.35 12.96 -10.08
CA ASN A 121 -1.67 14.18 -10.51
C ASN A 121 -1.90 15.37 -9.56
N GLU A 122 -3.08 15.48 -8.96
CA GLU A 122 -3.37 16.49 -7.95
C GLU A 122 -2.53 16.24 -6.68
N LEU A 123 -2.52 15.00 -6.19
CA LEU A 123 -1.85 14.61 -4.94
C LEU A 123 -0.31 14.68 -5.02
N THR A 124 0.26 14.51 -6.21
CA THR A 124 1.71 14.59 -6.43
C THR A 124 2.23 16.03 -6.56
N ARG A 125 1.38 17.00 -6.90
CA ARG A 125 1.77 18.41 -7.04
C ARG A 125 1.96 19.13 -5.70
N GLU A 126 1.27 18.68 -4.65
CA GLU A 126 1.32 19.29 -3.32
C GLU A 126 2.44 18.70 -2.45
N SER A 127 3.68 19.13 -2.69
CA SER A 127 4.89 18.69 -1.97
C SER A 127 4.83 18.80 -0.42
N PRO A 128 4.25 19.85 0.20
CA PRO A 128 4.27 19.99 1.67
C PRO A 128 3.52 18.89 2.41
N ASN A 129 2.60 18.19 1.74
CA ASN A 129 1.71 17.19 2.32
C ASN A 129 2.01 15.77 1.84
N LEU A 130 3.24 15.50 1.36
CA LEU A 130 3.59 14.24 0.69
C LEU A 130 3.17 12.98 1.46
N LEU A 131 3.32 12.94 2.79
CA LEU A 131 2.90 11.78 3.60
C LEU A 131 1.37 11.59 3.62
N VAL A 132 0.61 12.68 3.78
CA VAL A 132 -0.86 12.65 3.76
C VAL A 132 -1.35 12.28 2.37
N ASN A 133 -0.70 12.82 1.34
CA ASN A 133 -1.02 12.56 -0.06
C ASN A 133 -0.68 11.13 -0.46
N THR A 134 0.43 10.57 0.02
CA THR A 134 0.80 9.16 -0.20
C THR A 134 -0.30 8.24 0.32
N ARG A 135 -0.84 8.49 1.51
CA ARG A 135 -1.98 7.73 2.04
C ARG A 135 -3.20 7.82 1.11
N LYS A 136 -3.57 9.02 0.66
CA LYS A 136 -4.71 9.20 -0.28
C LYS A 136 -4.46 8.49 -1.61
N MET A 137 -3.25 8.56 -2.15
CA MET A 137 -2.86 7.90 -3.41
C MET A 137 -2.98 6.38 -3.30
N ILE A 138 -2.52 5.80 -2.19
CA ILE A 138 -2.63 4.36 -1.92
C ILE A 138 -4.10 3.93 -1.88
N ILE A 139 -4.94 4.69 -1.19
CA ILE A 139 -6.38 4.39 -1.05
C ILE A 139 -7.07 4.48 -2.42
N ALA A 140 -6.79 5.54 -3.19
CA ALA A 140 -7.29 5.70 -4.55
C ALA A 140 -6.83 4.56 -5.47
N LYS A 141 -5.58 4.11 -5.35
CA LYS A 141 -5.05 2.97 -6.11
C LYS A 141 -5.79 1.68 -5.78
N LYS A 142 -6.08 1.44 -4.50
CA LYS A 142 -6.83 0.25 -4.06
C LYS A 142 -8.25 0.24 -4.64
N ALA A 143 -8.95 1.38 -4.61
CA ALA A 143 -10.27 1.52 -5.23
C ALA A 143 -10.24 1.32 -6.75
N PHE A 144 -9.24 1.88 -7.43
CA PHE A 144 -9.00 1.66 -8.85
C PHE A 144 -8.80 0.17 -9.18
N ASP A 145 -7.95 -0.53 -8.43
CA ASP A 145 -7.69 -1.95 -8.64
C ASP A 145 -8.93 -2.80 -8.41
N PHE A 146 -9.70 -2.50 -7.35
CA PHE A 146 -10.96 -3.17 -7.05
C PHE A 146 -11.92 -3.08 -8.24
N LEU A 147 -12.20 -1.86 -8.72
CA LEU A 147 -13.12 -1.65 -9.84
C LEU A 147 -12.60 -2.28 -11.13
N ARG A 148 -11.31 -2.10 -11.44
CA ARG A 148 -10.70 -2.68 -12.65
C ARG A 148 -10.84 -4.19 -12.68
N THR A 149 -10.52 -4.88 -11.58
CA THR A 149 -10.59 -6.35 -11.50
C THR A 149 -12.03 -6.84 -11.65
N HIS A 150 -13.00 -6.19 -11.00
CA HIS A 150 -14.40 -6.59 -11.09
C HIS A 150 -15.02 -6.30 -12.46
N LEU A 151 -14.68 -5.16 -13.09
CA LEU A 151 -15.13 -4.83 -14.44
C LEU A 151 -14.56 -5.79 -15.49
N GLN A 152 -13.28 -6.18 -15.35
CA GLN A 152 -12.66 -7.16 -16.25
C GLN A 152 -13.20 -8.58 -16.06
N ALA A 153 -13.67 -8.91 -14.85
CA ALA A 153 -14.30 -10.19 -14.54
C ALA A 153 -15.79 -10.25 -14.87
N GLY A 154 -16.39 -9.15 -15.34
CA GLY A 154 -17.83 -9.06 -15.62
C GLY A 154 -18.71 -9.13 -14.35
N ARG A 155 -18.19 -8.70 -13.20
CA ARG A 155 -18.85 -8.83 -11.88
C ARG A 155 -19.59 -7.56 -11.44
N PHE A 156 -20.03 -6.76 -12.40
CA PHE A 156 -20.92 -5.60 -12.24
C PHE A 156 -21.95 -5.60 -13.36
#